data_AF-A0A7C5Z255-F1
#
_entry.id   AF-A0A7C5Z255-F1
#
_cell.length_a   1.000
_cell.length_b   1.000
_cell.length_c   1.000
_cell.angle_alpha   90.00
_cell.angle_beta   90.00
_cell.angle_gamma   90.00
#
_symmetry.space_group_name_H-M   'P 1'
#
loop_
_entity.id
_entity.type
_entity.pdbx_description
1 polymer ?
#
loop_
_entity_poly.entity_id
_entity_poly.type
_entity_poly.pdbx_seq_one_letter_code
_entity_poly.pdbx_strand_id
1 'polypeptide(L)'
;MCCPIQGLNPGNWQEIYRSSKPVSDGVLFAGFDTTKLNEGDYIVKLVVIDNDGTKSQDRALIKVNNFEITAIGDNLNYIKGKVKVKGKIYLTPSQGYPVGGTYGMSSVEEYKVEYKNQQGSWITLCHKSNYLPLNDELCTIDVSSFPNGLYEFRLSILVDDKEWKFDEPFKAVVVQELTDGWPVEFDGFYRGPHKVADFSGSKGKITMVPYHVDCFQNVCWGSKLVFIESNGKYNSLSYLNDGTLISGIDNMSVIYFDKNLKESLIGTIDYRDRGDIKIFNKGGVVKHKMDLSSIPPNFSPLVLSHITALDTDQDGRLEFYTYFIDDSTGQIRIYGFDESGRLLDKFKISIERKNKNFDGFLLLKQMIFLKQGNDYNLAPIVGDFNYATDTWGIHLDLYLDI
;
A
#
# COMPACT_ATOMS: atom_id res chain seq x y z
N MET A 1 26.27 -22.82 22.45
CA MET A 1 27.57 -23.30 21.93
C MET A 1 27.42 -23.75 20.48
N CYS A 2 28.11 -23.12 19.51
CA CYS A 2 27.96 -23.20 18.04
C CYS A 2 28.91 -24.21 17.35
N CYS A 3 28.44 -24.91 16.30
CA CYS A 3 29.26 -25.65 15.31
C CYS A 3 28.50 -25.71 13.96
N PRO A 4 29.16 -25.72 12.78
CA PRO A 4 28.50 -25.95 11.49
C PRO A 4 27.92 -27.38 11.42
N ILE A 5 26.71 -27.50 10.88
CA ILE A 5 25.82 -28.65 11.13
C ILE A 5 26.23 -29.94 10.39
N GLN A 6 26.56 -30.97 11.16
CA GLN A 6 26.27 -32.38 10.87
C GLN A 6 25.09 -32.83 11.75
N GLY A 7 23.86 -32.47 11.38
CA GLY A 7 22.63 -32.77 12.13
C GLY A 7 22.45 -32.04 13.47
N LEU A 8 21.30 -32.26 14.14
CA LEU A 8 20.95 -31.67 15.46
C LEU A 8 21.90 -32.07 16.62
N ASN A 9 22.86 -32.94 16.35
CA ASN A 9 23.87 -33.46 17.27
C ASN A 9 25.27 -33.33 16.64
N PRO A 10 25.86 -32.12 16.62
CA PRO A 10 27.22 -31.98 16.15
C PRO A 10 28.18 -32.83 17.02
N GLY A 11 29.13 -33.51 16.37
CA GLY A 11 30.09 -34.38 17.05
C GLY A 11 31.09 -33.62 17.94
N ASN A 12 31.30 -32.33 17.67
CA ASN A 12 32.18 -31.45 18.43
C ASN A 12 31.41 -30.20 18.89
N TRP A 13 31.68 -29.73 20.11
CA TRP A 13 31.09 -28.51 20.68
C TRP A 13 32.20 -27.55 21.08
N GLN A 14 32.12 -26.30 20.64
CA GLN A 14 32.98 -25.22 21.11
C GLN A 14 32.31 -24.46 22.26
N GLU A 15 32.98 -24.37 23.41
CA GLU A 15 32.51 -23.58 24.54
C GLU A 15 32.64 -22.08 24.21
N ILE A 16 31.53 -21.35 24.32
CA ILE A 16 31.48 -19.89 24.09
C ILE A 16 31.61 -19.14 25.42
N TYR A 17 30.96 -19.66 26.46
CA TYR A 17 30.91 -19.05 27.78
C TYR A 17 30.56 -20.10 28.83
N ARG A 18 31.10 -19.93 30.04
CA ARG A 18 30.80 -20.73 31.23
C ARG A 18 30.76 -19.83 32.46
N SER A 19 29.78 -20.06 33.34
CA SER A 19 29.63 -19.35 34.61
C SER A 19 29.11 -20.30 35.67
N SER A 20 29.48 -20.05 36.92
CA SER A 20 28.88 -20.66 38.12
C SER A 20 27.90 -19.73 38.83
N LYS A 21 27.79 -18.46 38.39
CA LYS A 21 26.84 -17.49 38.94
C LYS A 21 25.43 -17.80 38.42
N PRO A 22 24.40 -17.83 39.29
CA PRO A 22 23.01 -17.91 38.86
C PRO A 22 22.64 -16.78 37.89
N VAL A 23 21.72 -17.07 36.98
CA VAL A 23 21.25 -16.12 35.96
C VAL A 23 19.94 -15.50 36.46
N SER A 24 19.94 -14.20 36.75
CA SER A 24 18.77 -13.50 37.31
C SER A 24 17.87 -12.84 36.26
N ASP A 25 18.44 -12.41 35.13
CA ASP A 25 17.76 -11.54 34.14
C ASP A 25 17.59 -12.21 32.76
N GLY A 26 17.68 -13.54 32.71
CA GLY A 26 17.57 -14.31 31.47
C GLY A 26 18.73 -14.16 30.47
N VAL A 27 19.69 -13.27 30.73
CA VAL A 27 20.89 -13.09 29.89
C VAL A 27 22.03 -13.99 30.35
N LEU A 28 22.37 -14.96 29.52
CA LEU A 28 23.45 -15.92 29.82
C LEU A 28 24.85 -15.34 29.57
N PHE A 29 25.01 -14.61 28.45
CA PHE A 29 26.29 -14.03 28.04
C PHE A 29 26.03 -12.84 27.10
N ALA A 30 26.39 -11.63 27.53
CA ALA A 30 26.17 -10.41 26.76
C ALA A 30 27.25 -10.13 25.69
N GLY A 31 28.40 -10.82 25.75
CA GLY A 31 29.53 -10.61 24.84
C GLY A 31 29.54 -11.51 23.61
N PHE A 32 28.43 -12.18 23.29
CA PHE A 32 28.37 -13.09 22.15
C PHE A 32 28.23 -12.32 20.85
N ASP A 33 29.36 -12.08 20.21
CA ASP A 33 29.46 -11.35 18.96
C ASP A 33 29.33 -12.31 17.76
N THR A 34 28.14 -12.39 17.16
CA THR A 34 27.85 -13.32 16.07
C THR A 34 28.50 -12.92 14.75
N THR A 35 28.97 -11.67 14.59
CA THR A 35 29.66 -11.25 13.35
C THR A 35 31.04 -11.88 13.19
N LYS A 36 31.53 -12.57 14.24
CA LYS A 36 32.78 -13.33 14.24
C LYS A 36 32.62 -14.79 13.84
N LEU A 37 31.38 -15.24 13.65
CA LEU A 37 31.09 -16.60 13.17
C LEU A 37 31.12 -16.60 11.65
N ASN A 38 31.57 -17.69 11.03
CA ASN A 38 31.48 -17.85 9.59
C ASN A 38 30.02 -18.01 9.14
N GLU A 39 29.73 -17.74 7.87
CA GLU A 39 28.41 -17.96 7.29
C GLU A 39 27.91 -19.40 7.52
N GLY A 40 26.64 -19.53 7.91
CA GLY A 40 25.93 -20.79 7.91
C GLY A 40 25.02 -20.99 9.10
N ASP A 41 24.44 -22.19 9.16
CA ASP A 41 23.59 -22.62 10.26
C ASP A 41 24.44 -23.19 11.40
N TYR A 42 24.10 -22.81 12.62
CA TYR A 42 24.71 -23.30 13.84
C TYR A 42 23.65 -23.75 14.83
N ILE A 43 24.00 -24.76 15.63
CA ILE A 43 23.19 -25.12 16.79
C ILE A 43 23.89 -24.56 18.02
N VAL A 44 23.18 -23.78 18.82
CA VAL A 44 23.61 -23.28 20.12
C VAL A 44 23.07 -24.19 21.20
N LYS A 45 23.94 -24.88 21.94
CA LYS A 45 23.56 -25.63 23.15
C LYS A 45 23.78 -24.85 24.44
N LEU A 46 22.80 -24.91 25.34
CA LEU A 46 22.88 -24.57 26.76
C LEU A 46 23.02 -25.86 27.57
N VAL A 47 23.93 -25.87 28.55
CA VAL A 47 24.06 -26.96 29.52
C VAL A 47 24.05 -26.36 30.91
N VAL A 48 23.13 -26.82 31.75
CA VAL A 48 23.03 -26.47 33.17
C VAL A 48 23.45 -27.68 33.98
N ILE A 49 24.32 -27.47 34.97
CA ILE A 49 24.82 -28.51 35.86
C ILE A 49 24.47 -28.09 37.29
N ASP A 50 23.80 -28.95 38.05
CA ASP A 50 23.51 -28.69 39.46
C ASP A 50 24.68 -29.08 40.38
N ASN A 51 24.52 -28.91 41.69
CA ASN A 51 25.55 -29.23 42.68
C ASN A 51 25.84 -30.73 42.80
N ASP A 52 24.89 -31.58 42.41
CA ASP A 52 25.02 -33.04 42.42
C ASP A 52 25.64 -33.56 41.11
N GLY A 53 25.93 -32.66 40.16
CA GLY A 53 26.50 -32.99 38.85
C GLY A 53 25.47 -33.41 37.80
N THR A 54 24.16 -33.33 38.11
CA THR A 54 23.08 -33.61 37.16
C THR A 54 23.06 -32.57 36.06
N LYS A 55 22.91 -33.00 34.81
CA LYS A 55 22.92 -32.13 33.63
C LYS A 55 21.54 -32.00 33.02
N SER A 56 21.14 -30.77 32.73
CA SER A 56 20.04 -30.44 31.81
C SER A 56 20.58 -29.70 30.60
N GLN A 57 19.99 -29.90 29.43
CA GLN A 57 20.44 -29.25 28.20
C GLN A 57 19.28 -28.77 27.33
N ASP A 58 19.51 -27.67 26.63
CA ASP A 58 18.60 -27.12 25.64
C ASP A 58 19.37 -26.67 24.39
N ARG A 59 18.69 -26.56 23.25
CA ARG A 59 19.31 -26.29 21.95
C ARG A 59 18.46 -25.35 21.10
N ALA A 60 19.12 -24.39 20.46
CA ALA A 60 18.51 -23.49 19.49
C ALA A 60 19.28 -23.53 18.17
N LEU A 61 18.59 -23.40 17.04
CA LEU A 61 19.19 -23.18 15.73
C LEU A 61 19.37 -21.66 15.54
N ILE A 62 20.56 -21.24 15.10
CA ILE A 62 20.81 -19.87 14.64
C ILE A 62 21.37 -19.94 13.23
N LYS A 63 20.90 -19.05 12.35
CA LYS A 63 21.50 -18.83 11.02
C LYS A 63 22.34 -17.57 11.10
N VAL A 64 23.63 -17.70 10.85
CA VAL A 64 24.55 -16.56 10.77
C VAL A 64 24.60 -16.14 9.31
N ASN A 65 24.06 -14.96 9.02
CA ASN A 65 24.13 -14.32 7.71
C ASN A 65 25.03 -13.08 7.78
N ASN A 66 26.25 -13.20 7.27
CA ASN A 66 27.25 -12.13 7.27
C ASN A 66 27.26 -11.30 5.99
N PHE A 67 26.46 -11.65 4.98
CA PHE A 67 26.39 -10.87 3.75
C PHE A 67 25.02 -10.96 3.09
N GLU A 68 24.50 -9.83 2.64
CA GLU A 68 23.17 -9.79 2.02
C GLU A 68 23.02 -8.60 1.08
N ILE A 69 22.21 -8.76 0.03
CA ILE A 69 21.59 -7.62 -0.65
C ILE A 69 20.51 -7.03 0.27
N THR A 70 20.59 -5.72 0.52
CA THR A 70 19.61 -5.01 1.36
C THR A 70 18.61 -4.20 0.54
N ALA A 71 18.98 -3.78 -0.68
CA ALA A 71 18.09 -3.05 -1.58
C ALA A 71 18.62 -3.07 -3.03
N ILE A 72 17.72 -2.92 -4.00
CA ILE A 72 18.08 -2.64 -5.39
C ILE A 72 17.29 -1.43 -5.87
N GLY A 73 18.02 -0.38 -6.26
CA GLY A 73 17.44 0.94 -6.49
C GLY A 73 16.97 1.60 -5.19
N ASP A 74 16.15 2.65 -5.36
CA ASP A 74 15.62 3.45 -4.25
C ASP A 74 14.08 3.38 -4.14
N ASN A 75 13.43 2.55 -4.96
CA ASN A 75 11.97 2.55 -5.13
C ASN A 75 11.35 1.18 -4.77
N LEU A 76 11.53 0.72 -3.52
CA LEU A 76 10.91 -0.53 -3.02
C LEU A 76 11.23 -1.76 -3.90
N ASN A 77 12.43 -1.79 -4.49
CA ASN A 77 12.88 -2.83 -5.42
C ASN A 77 12.10 -2.89 -6.75
N TYR A 78 11.35 -1.85 -7.11
CA TYR A 78 10.89 -1.61 -8.47
C TYR A 78 11.94 -0.78 -9.19
N ILE A 79 12.47 -1.32 -10.28
CA ILE A 79 13.68 -0.78 -10.90
C ILE A 79 13.49 -0.56 -12.40
N LYS A 80 14.17 0.48 -12.91
CA LYS A 80 14.31 0.79 -14.34
C LYS A 80 15.67 1.42 -14.57
N GLY A 81 16.19 1.30 -15.80
CA GLY A 81 17.42 2.00 -16.17
C GLY A 81 18.63 1.64 -15.30
N LYS A 82 19.44 2.64 -14.97
CA LYS A 82 20.61 2.47 -14.10
C LYS A 82 20.20 2.55 -12.63
N VAL A 83 20.52 1.51 -11.86
CA VAL A 83 20.21 1.43 -10.43
C VAL A 83 21.39 0.91 -9.61
N LYS A 84 21.45 1.31 -8.34
CA LYS A 84 22.44 0.83 -7.39
C LYS A 84 21.97 -0.47 -6.74
N VAL A 85 22.86 -1.44 -6.61
CA VAL A 85 22.67 -2.62 -5.77
C VAL A 85 23.33 -2.31 -4.43
N LYS A 86 22.54 -2.31 -3.35
CA LYS A 86 23.02 -2.07 -2.00
C LYS A 86 23.05 -3.38 -1.22
N GLY A 87 24.05 -3.54 -0.38
CA GLY A 87 24.20 -4.71 0.47
C GLY A 87 25.32 -4.55 1.49
N LYS A 88 25.50 -5.59 2.30
CA LYS A 88 26.47 -5.60 3.39
C LYS A 88 27.33 -6.85 3.31
N ILE A 89 28.59 -6.73 3.70
CA ILE A 89 29.53 -7.83 3.86
C ILE A 89 30.27 -7.58 5.18
N TYR A 90 29.90 -8.30 6.23
CA TYR A 90 30.44 -8.14 7.59
C TYR A 90 31.71 -8.95 7.86
N LEU A 91 32.14 -9.76 6.90
CA LEU A 91 33.39 -10.49 7.00
C LEU A 91 34.55 -9.51 6.83
N THR A 92 35.11 -9.05 7.94
CA THR A 92 36.35 -8.29 7.93
C THR A 92 37.46 -9.17 7.37
N PRO A 93 38.27 -8.70 6.40
CA PRO A 93 39.51 -9.37 6.05
C PRO A 93 40.31 -9.52 7.33
N SER A 94 41.05 -10.61 7.44
CA SER A 94 41.97 -10.87 8.54
C SER A 94 43.00 -9.75 8.63
N GLN A 95 42.64 -8.65 9.27
CA GLN A 95 43.53 -7.56 9.64
C GLN A 95 44.36 -8.04 10.82
N GLY A 96 45.23 -9.03 10.59
CA GLY A 96 46.48 -9.33 11.31
C GLY A 96 46.52 -9.26 12.84
N TYR A 97 45.40 -9.22 13.57
CA TYR A 97 45.40 -9.07 15.02
C TYR A 97 45.10 -10.42 15.67
N PRO A 98 46.13 -11.15 16.13
CA PRO A 98 45.94 -12.38 16.89
C PRO A 98 45.48 -12.02 18.30
N VAL A 99 44.19 -11.71 18.47
CA VAL A 99 43.60 -11.61 19.81
C VAL A 99 43.22 -13.02 20.27
N GLY A 100 44.22 -13.76 20.77
CA GLY A 100 44.14 -14.77 21.85
C GLY A 100 43.01 -15.82 21.90
N GLY A 101 42.19 -15.96 20.87
CA GLY A 101 41.07 -16.89 20.80
C GLY A 101 40.87 -17.28 19.33
N THR A 102 41.04 -18.56 19.04
CA THR A 102 41.08 -19.16 17.71
C THR A 102 39.70 -19.14 17.03
N TYR A 103 39.20 -17.95 16.67
CA TYR A 103 38.09 -17.82 15.74
C TYR A 103 38.70 -17.55 14.36
N GLY A 104 38.82 -18.60 13.54
CA GLY A 104 39.27 -18.48 12.16
C GLY A 104 38.21 -17.74 11.35
N MET A 105 38.30 -16.41 11.29
CA MET A 105 37.49 -15.60 10.38
C MET A 105 38.04 -15.82 8.98
N SER A 106 37.18 -16.34 8.10
CA SER A 106 37.52 -16.45 6.70
C SER A 106 37.64 -15.07 6.06
N SER A 107 38.63 -14.87 5.20
CA SER A 107 38.75 -13.64 4.41
C SER A 107 37.82 -13.70 3.20
N VAL A 108 37.18 -12.57 2.89
CA VAL A 108 36.51 -12.37 1.59
C VAL A 108 37.52 -11.78 0.63
N GLU A 109 37.88 -12.51 -0.41
CA GLU A 109 38.73 -11.99 -1.49
C GLU A 109 37.92 -11.34 -2.59
N GLU A 110 36.77 -11.94 -2.93
CA GLU A 110 35.96 -11.54 -4.06
C GLU A 110 34.48 -11.56 -3.73
N TYR A 111 33.72 -10.71 -4.42
CA TYR A 111 32.27 -10.83 -4.45
C TYR A 111 31.72 -10.52 -5.83
N LYS A 112 30.56 -11.08 -6.13
CA LYS A 112 29.80 -10.79 -7.34
C LYS A 112 28.31 -10.69 -7.04
N VAL A 113 27.63 -9.82 -7.77
CA VAL A 113 26.17 -9.76 -7.79
C VAL A 113 25.70 -10.48 -9.03
N GLU A 114 24.74 -11.37 -8.86
CA GLU A 114 24.16 -12.19 -9.92
C GLU A 114 22.65 -11.98 -9.96
N TYR A 115 22.04 -12.23 -11.11
CA TYR A 115 20.59 -12.26 -11.25
C TYR A 115 20.12 -13.45 -12.09
N LYS A 116 18.84 -13.77 -11.99
CA LYS A 116 18.13 -14.65 -12.92
C LYS A 116 16.68 -14.21 -13.06
N ASN A 117 16.05 -14.55 -14.17
CA ASN A 117 14.59 -14.55 -14.28
C ASN A 117 14.02 -15.87 -13.70
N GLN A 118 12.69 -16.02 -13.70
CA GLN A 118 12.01 -17.18 -13.09
C GLN A 118 12.44 -18.55 -13.63
N GLN A 119 13.02 -18.65 -14.83
CA GLN A 119 13.40 -19.91 -15.49
C GLN A 119 14.90 -19.97 -15.83
N GLY A 120 15.68 -18.99 -15.36
CA GLY A 120 17.04 -18.75 -15.85
C GLY A 120 18.12 -19.37 -14.98
N SER A 121 19.30 -19.51 -15.58
CA SER A 121 20.55 -19.66 -14.83
C SER A 121 20.99 -18.31 -14.27
N TRP A 122 21.79 -18.34 -13.20
CA TRP A 122 22.38 -17.13 -12.63
C TRP A 122 23.38 -16.50 -13.61
N ILE A 123 23.23 -15.19 -13.83
CA ILE A 123 24.08 -14.36 -14.70
C ILE A 123 24.76 -13.31 -13.84
N THR A 124 26.07 -13.18 -13.96
CA THR A 124 26.85 -12.17 -13.23
C THR A 124 26.63 -10.76 -13.79
N LEU A 125 26.23 -9.83 -12.92
CA LEU A 125 26.06 -8.41 -13.24
C LEU A 125 27.33 -7.60 -12.98
N CYS A 126 27.98 -7.88 -11.86
CA CYS A 126 29.20 -7.21 -11.45
C CYS A 126 30.02 -8.18 -10.60
N HIS A 127 31.34 -8.04 -10.68
CA HIS A 127 32.32 -8.87 -9.95
C HIS A 127 33.47 -7.95 -9.54
N LYS A 128 33.86 -8.02 -8.27
CA LYS A 128 35.02 -7.30 -7.74
C LYS A 128 35.91 -8.26 -6.95
N SER A 129 37.22 -8.06 -7.12
CA SER A 129 38.27 -8.73 -6.35
C SER A 129 39.02 -7.70 -5.50
N ASN A 130 39.57 -8.11 -4.36
CA ASN A 130 40.38 -7.29 -3.45
C ASN A 130 39.65 -6.03 -2.93
N TYR A 131 38.33 -6.06 -2.85
CA TYR A 131 37.53 -4.89 -2.49
C TYR A 131 36.53 -5.22 -1.39
N LEU A 132 36.71 -4.62 -0.22
CA LEU A 132 35.61 -4.45 0.72
C LEU A 132 34.82 -3.22 0.30
N PRO A 133 33.48 -3.33 0.16
CA PRO A 133 32.64 -2.15 0.10
C PRO A 133 32.87 -1.32 1.36
N LEU A 134 33.50 -0.14 1.19
CA LEU A 134 33.58 0.85 2.28
C LEU A 134 32.20 1.44 2.59
N ASN A 135 31.27 1.31 1.64
CA ASN A 135 29.89 1.78 1.69
C ASN A 135 28.93 0.60 1.47
N ASP A 136 27.65 0.86 1.67
CA ASP A 136 26.55 -0.07 1.38
C ASP A 136 26.34 -0.33 -0.12
N GLU A 137 27.08 0.32 -1.03
CA GLU A 137 26.95 0.12 -2.47
C GLU A 137 27.85 -1.01 -2.99
N LEU A 138 27.23 -2.11 -3.43
CA LEU A 138 27.94 -3.26 -4.02
C LEU A 138 28.37 -2.94 -5.45
N CYS A 139 27.44 -2.49 -6.30
CA CYS A 139 27.70 -2.02 -7.66
C CYS A 139 26.53 -1.24 -8.25
N THR A 140 26.72 -0.65 -9.43
CA THR A 140 25.65 -0.06 -10.24
C THR A 140 25.40 -0.96 -11.45
N ILE A 141 24.13 -1.26 -11.73
CA ILE A 141 23.68 -2.11 -12.84
C ILE A 141 22.76 -1.32 -13.77
N ASP A 142 22.67 -1.73 -15.04
CA ASP A 142 21.75 -1.14 -16.02
C ASP A 142 20.74 -2.19 -16.48
N VAL A 143 19.48 -2.01 -16.08
CA VAL A 143 18.36 -2.88 -16.43
C VAL A 143 17.50 -2.32 -17.56
N SER A 144 17.98 -1.31 -18.31
CA SER A 144 17.22 -0.71 -19.43
C SER A 144 16.82 -1.72 -20.51
N SER A 145 17.59 -2.79 -20.68
CA SER A 145 17.33 -3.83 -21.68
C SER A 145 16.53 -5.02 -21.13
N PHE A 146 16.18 -5.00 -19.84
CA PHE A 146 15.49 -6.14 -19.20
C PHE A 146 13.99 -6.05 -19.53
N PRO A 147 13.36 -7.14 -19.97
CA PRO A 147 11.90 -7.18 -20.06
C PRO A 147 11.24 -6.92 -18.70
N ASN A 148 10.03 -6.35 -18.71
CA ASN A 148 9.23 -6.23 -17.50
C ASN A 148 9.02 -7.60 -16.84
N GLY A 149 9.19 -7.67 -15.52
CA GLY A 149 9.01 -8.92 -14.79
C GLY A 149 9.70 -8.96 -13.43
N LEU A 150 9.47 -10.07 -12.72
CA LEU A 150 10.13 -10.38 -11.45
C LEU A 150 11.48 -11.05 -11.71
N TYR A 151 12.51 -10.54 -11.04
CA TYR A 151 13.86 -11.08 -11.06
C TYR A 151 14.33 -11.39 -9.65
N GLU A 152 15.18 -12.40 -9.56
CA GLU A 152 15.90 -12.75 -8.33
C GLU A 152 17.36 -12.33 -8.50
N PHE A 153 17.90 -11.70 -7.48
CA PHE A 153 19.27 -11.26 -7.36
C PHE A 153 19.91 -12.00 -6.19
N ARG A 154 21.22 -12.17 -6.23
CA ARG A 154 21.97 -12.68 -5.08
C ARG A 154 23.36 -12.06 -5.03
N LEU A 155 23.88 -11.92 -3.82
CA LEU A 155 25.27 -11.66 -3.53
C LEU A 155 25.99 -13.00 -3.33
N SER A 156 27.09 -13.16 -4.06
CA SER A 156 27.98 -14.30 -3.94
C SER A 156 29.33 -13.79 -3.45
N ILE A 157 29.93 -14.45 -2.45
CA ILE A 157 31.27 -14.12 -1.95
C ILE A 157 32.19 -15.34 -2.08
N LEU A 158 33.46 -15.11 -2.44
CA LEU A 158 34.50 -16.12 -2.43
C LEU A 158 35.19 -16.10 -1.07
N VAL A 159 35.19 -17.25 -0.39
CA VAL A 159 35.69 -17.40 0.98
C VAL A 159 36.92 -18.31 0.98
N ASP A 160 38.02 -17.81 1.54
CA ASP A 160 39.32 -18.51 1.68
C ASP A 160 39.85 -19.14 0.38
N ASP A 161 39.75 -18.45 -0.76
CA ASP A 161 40.13 -18.88 -2.12
C ASP A 161 39.48 -20.20 -2.60
N LYS A 162 38.46 -20.72 -1.91
CA LYS A 162 38.00 -22.11 -2.10
C LYS A 162 36.56 -22.24 -2.54
N GLU A 163 35.67 -21.49 -1.91
CA GLU A 163 34.23 -21.75 -2.02
C GLU A 163 33.44 -20.46 -2.21
N TRP A 164 32.54 -20.49 -3.20
CA TRP A 164 31.53 -19.45 -3.34
C TRP A 164 30.37 -19.73 -2.38
N LYS A 165 30.11 -18.77 -1.49
CA LYS A 165 28.90 -18.74 -0.66
C LYS A 165 27.91 -17.74 -1.24
N PHE A 166 26.63 -17.98 -1.02
CA PHE A 166 25.52 -17.23 -1.60
C PHE A 166 24.55 -16.79 -0.51
N ASP A 167 24.00 -15.58 -0.64
CA ASP A 167 22.91 -15.12 0.20
C ASP A 167 21.56 -15.68 -0.30
N GLU A 168 20.51 -15.38 0.45
CA GLU A 168 19.15 -15.70 0.01
C GLU A 168 18.76 -14.85 -1.20
N PRO A 169 18.05 -15.41 -2.19
CA PRO A 169 17.59 -14.65 -3.35
C PRO A 169 16.77 -13.41 -2.97
N PHE A 170 17.27 -12.24 -3.35
CA PHE A 170 16.63 -10.95 -3.19
C PHE A 170 15.76 -10.61 -4.41
N LYS A 171 14.51 -10.20 -4.19
CA LYS A 171 13.54 -9.99 -5.29
C LYS A 171 13.46 -8.53 -5.70
N ALA A 172 13.48 -8.28 -7.00
CA ALA A 172 13.19 -6.95 -7.57
C ALA A 172 12.37 -7.09 -8.87
N VAL A 173 11.57 -6.08 -9.16
CA VAL A 173 10.67 -6.04 -10.31
C VAL A 173 11.16 -4.99 -11.30
N VAL A 174 11.44 -5.41 -12.52
CA VAL A 174 11.74 -4.46 -13.61
C VAL A 174 10.42 -3.96 -14.19
N VAL A 175 10.26 -2.63 -14.26
CA VAL A 175 9.12 -1.96 -14.89
C VAL A 175 9.66 -0.80 -15.74
N GLN A 176 9.75 -0.98 -17.06
CA GLN A 176 10.31 0.01 -17.98
C GLN A 176 9.48 1.30 -18.06
N GLU A 177 8.18 1.20 -17.75
CA GLU A 177 7.25 2.33 -17.69
C GLU A 177 7.25 3.05 -16.33
N LEU A 178 8.11 2.62 -15.39
CA LEU A 178 8.18 3.22 -14.05
C LEU A 178 8.50 4.72 -14.17
N THR A 179 7.79 5.56 -13.43
CA THR A 179 8.09 7.00 -13.34
C THR A 179 9.00 7.26 -12.15
N ASP A 180 9.72 8.39 -12.17
CA ASP A 180 10.61 8.74 -11.07
C ASP A 180 9.80 8.97 -9.79
N GLY A 181 10.30 8.48 -8.67
CA GLY A 181 9.61 8.51 -7.37
C GLY A 181 8.47 7.50 -7.20
N TRP A 182 8.23 6.62 -8.17
CA TRP A 182 7.26 5.53 -8.05
C TRP A 182 7.95 4.16 -7.91
N PRO A 183 7.30 3.17 -7.26
CA PRO A 183 6.04 3.31 -6.53
C PRO A 183 6.21 4.10 -5.23
N VAL A 184 5.09 4.68 -4.77
CA VAL A 184 4.98 5.39 -3.50
C VAL A 184 4.29 4.45 -2.50
N GLU A 185 4.91 4.24 -1.36
CA GLU A 185 4.29 3.56 -0.22
C GLU A 185 3.81 4.59 0.80
N PHE A 186 2.63 4.34 1.35
CA PHE A 186 2.02 5.16 2.40
C PHE A 186 1.18 4.24 3.29
N ASP A 187 1.20 4.53 4.59
CA ASP A 187 0.57 3.68 5.60
C ASP A 187 -0.95 3.79 5.60
N GLY A 188 -1.60 2.61 5.63
CA GLY A 188 -3.00 2.34 5.92
C GLY A 188 -3.71 1.54 4.83
N PHE A 189 -5.01 1.80 4.61
CA PHE A 189 -5.83 1.01 3.69
C PHE A 189 -6.62 1.91 2.75
N TYR A 190 -6.58 1.58 1.46
CA TYR A 190 -7.36 2.29 0.44
C TYR A 190 -8.85 2.02 0.64
N ARG A 191 -9.67 3.05 0.44
CA ARG A 191 -11.09 3.02 0.77
C ARG A 191 -12.01 2.94 -0.45
N GLY A 192 -11.48 2.86 -1.66
CA GLY A 192 -12.28 2.88 -2.88
C GLY A 192 -11.43 2.93 -4.15
N PRO A 193 -12.05 3.13 -5.33
CA PRO A 193 -11.31 3.27 -6.57
C PRO A 193 -10.47 4.55 -6.58
N HIS A 194 -9.25 4.46 -7.10
CA HIS A 194 -8.45 5.64 -7.40
C HIS A 194 -9.07 6.39 -8.59
N LYS A 195 -8.87 7.70 -8.61
CA LYS A 195 -9.29 8.57 -9.70
C LYS A 195 -8.07 9.32 -10.24
N VAL A 196 -8.04 9.58 -11.54
CA VAL A 196 -6.93 10.29 -12.17
C VAL A 196 -7.48 11.51 -12.90
N ALA A 197 -6.97 12.69 -12.55
CA ALA A 197 -7.41 13.96 -13.14
C ALA A 197 -6.29 15.00 -13.20
N ASP A 198 -6.44 16.02 -14.04
CA ASP A 198 -5.55 17.19 -14.04
C ASP A 198 -6.14 18.30 -13.16
N PHE A 199 -5.68 18.38 -11.91
CA PHE A 199 -6.13 19.41 -10.97
C PHE A 199 -5.48 20.78 -11.18
N SER A 200 -4.45 20.86 -12.01
CA SER A 200 -3.63 22.06 -12.18
C SER A 200 -3.88 22.78 -13.50
N GLY A 201 -4.60 22.15 -14.43
CA GLY A 201 -4.69 22.58 -15.83
C GLY A 201 -3.34 22.58 -16.56
N SER A 202 -2.27 22.09 -15.92
CA SER A 202 -0.89 22.19 -16.41
C SER A 202 -0.36 20.89 -17.03
N LYS A 203 -1.27 19.96 -17.38
CA LYS A 203 -1.02 18.67 -18.05
C LYS A 203 -0.44 17.57 -17.14
N GLY A 204 -0.24 17.84 -15.85
CA GLY A 204 0.11 16.82 -14.86
C GLY A 204 -1.14 16.07 -14.39
N LYS A 205 -1.27 14.80 -14.73
CA LYS A 205 -2.29 13.93 -14.12
C LYS A 205 -1.87 13.60 -12.69
N ILE A 206 -2.79 13.79 -11.75
CA ILE A 206 -2.65 13.44 -10.34
C ILE A 206 -3.57 12.24 -10.07
N THR A 207 -3.04 11.26 -9.35
CA THR A 207 -3.83 10.15 -8.84
C THR A 207 -4.39 10.52 -7.46
N MET A 208 -5.71 10.61 -7.35
CA MET A 208 -6.42 10.77 -6.09
C MET A 208 -6.84 9.39 -5.57
N VAL A 209 -6.43 9.06 -4.35
CA VAL A 209 -6.74 7.79 -3.69
C VAL A 209 -7.51 8.07 -2.40
N PRO A 210 -8.74 7.56 -2.27
CA PRO A 210 -9.45 7.61 -1.00
C PRO A 210 -8.85 6.62 -0.01
N TYR A 211 -8.72 7.01 1.25
CA TYR A 211 -7.91 6.27 2.22
C TYR A 211 -8.44 6.39 3.66
N HIS A 212 -8.27 5.34 4.46
CA HIS A 212 -8.57 5.38 5.89
C HIS A 212 -7.49 6.16 6.67
N VAL A 213 -7.88 6.85 7.75
CA VAL A 213 -6.91 7.58 8.58
C VAL A 213 -6.16 6.62 9.49
N ASP A 214 -6.88 5.66 10.07
CA ASP A 214 -6.35 4.74 11.08
C ASP A 214 -7.14 3.42 11.07
N CYS A 215 -6.49 2.33 11.48
CA CYS A 215 -7.05 0.99 11.50
C CYS A 215 -6.58 0.23 12.75
N PHE A 216 -7.54 -0.27 13.52
CA PHE A 216 -7.30 -1.05 14.73
C PHE A 216 -8.17 -2.30 14.74
N GLN A 217 -7.57 -3.47 15.03
CA GLN A 217 -8.29 -4.74 15.18
C GLN A 217 -9.26 -5.04 14.01
N ASN A 218 -8.81 -4.85 12.77
CA ASN A 218 -9.58 -5.04 11.53
C ASN A 218 -10.72 -4.02 11.29
N VAL A 219 -10.80 -2.95 12.08
CA VAL A 219 -11.74 -1.85 11.88
C VAL A 219 -10.96 -0.61 11.49
N CYS A 220 -11.31 -0.02 10.35
CA CYS A 220 -10.70 1.22 9.87
C CYS A 220 -11.65 2.40 10.02
N TRP A 221 -11.14 3.54 10.46
CA TRP A 221 -11.91 4.76 10.64
C TRP A 221 -11.21 5.98 10.05
N GLY A 222 -12.00 7.05 9.96
CA GLY A 222 -11.59 8.28 9.31
C GLY A 222 -11.51 8.15 7.79
N SER A 223 -11.31 9.30 7.16
CA SER A 223 -11.25 9.46 5.73
C SER A 223 -10.21 10.53 5.40
N LYS A 224 -9.32 10.22 4.47
CA LYS A 224 -8.40 11.18 3.86
C LYS A 224 -8.33 10.94 2.36
N LEU A 225 -8.15 12.01 1.60
CA LEU A 225 -7.79 11.93 0.18
C LEU A 225 -6.28 12.07 0.07
N VAL A 226 -5.62 11.12 -0.58
CA VAL A 226 -4.20 11.20 -0.93
C VAL A 226 -4.09 11.59 -2.39
N PHE A 227 -3.37 12.65 -2.68
CA PHE A 227 -3.09 13.14 -4.03
C PHE A 227 -1.64 12.83 -4.35
N ILE A 228 -1.41 11.99 -5.35
CA ILE A 228 -0.08 11.54 -5.76
C ILE A 228 0.24 12.15 -7.12
N GLU A 229 1.26 12.99 -7.14
CA GLU A 229 1.78 13.64 -8.34
C GLU A 229 2.59 12.61 -9.17
N SER A 230 2.79 12.90 -10.47
CA SER A 230 3.50 12.01 -11.39
C SER A 230 4.96 11.73 -11.00
N ASN A 231 5.56 12.59 -10.17
CA ASN A 231 6.92 12.46 -9.63
C ASN A 231 7.00 11.74 -8.27
N GLY A 232 5.89 11.13 -7.82
CA GLY A 232 5.81 10.39 -6.56
C GLY A 232 5.64 11.26 -5.32
N LYS A 233 5.74 12.60 -5.43
CA LYS A 233 5.35 13.48 -4.31
C LYS A 233 3.86 13.34 -4.06
N TYR A 234 3.47 13.32 -2.80
CA TYR A 234 2.07 13.27 -2.43
C TYR A 234 1.76 14.25 -1.31
N ASN A 235 0.49 14.64 -1.25
CA ASN A 235 -0.10 15.34 -0.13
C ASN A 235 -1.40 14.63 0.25
N SER A 236 -1.87 14.85 1.48
CA SER A 236 -3.15 14.31 1.93
C SER A 236 -4.03 15.38 2.52
N LEU A 237 -5.33 15.14 2.46
CA LEU A 237 -6.35 16.02 2.96
C LEU A 237 -7.34 15.21 3.79
N SER A 238 -7.40 15.47 5.09
CA SER A 238 -8.41 14.88 6.00
C SER A 238 -9.52 15.88 6.30
N TYR A 239 -9.20 17.17 6.27
CA TYR A 239 -10.13 18.27 6.54
C TYR A 239 -10.05 19.29 5.40
N LEU A 240 -11.20 19.87 5.08
CA LEU A 240 -11.30 21.05 4.22
C LEU A 240 -10.85 22.29 5.00
N ASN A 241 -10.57 23.39 4.28
CA ASN A 241 -10.07 24.62 4.88
C ASN A 241 -11.10 25.31 5.78
N ASP A 242 -12.37 24.95 5.67
CA ASP A 242 -13.44 25.40 6.56
C ASP A 242 -13.55 24.57 7.86
N GLY A 243 -12.63 23.61 8.08
CA GLY A 243 -12.60 22.72 9.24
C GLY A 243 -13.44 21.46 9.09
N THR A 244 -14.12 21.26 7.97
CA THR A 244 -14.98 20.09 7.74
C THR A 244 -14.14 18.86 7.47
N LEU A 245 -14.38 17.76 8.20
CA LEU A 245 -13.74 16.48 7.89
C LEU A 245 -14.29 15.94 6.56
N ILE A 246 -13.39 15.52 5.67
CA ILE A 246 -13.77 14.81 4.44
C ILE A 246 -14.37 13.47 4.85
N SER A 247 -15.63 13.23 4.48
CA SER A 247 -16.41 12.08 4.91
C SER A 247 -16.76 11.21 3.70
N GLY A 248 -16.97 9.90 3.93
CA GLY A 248 -17.53 8.95 2.96
C GLY A 248 -16.92 8.97 1.56
N ILE A 249 -15.68 8.53 1.39
CA ILE A 249 -14.96 8.62 0.11
C ILE A 249 -14.94 7.31 -0.67
N ASP A 250 -15.75 6.35 -0.24
CA ASP A 250 -15.60 4.93 -0.61
C ASP A 250 -16.00 4.69 -2.06
N ASN A 251 -16.92 5.52 -2.56
CA ASN A 251 -17.25 5.72 -3.98
C ASN A 251 -17.90 7.10 -4.23
N MET A 252 -17.93 8.00 -3.25
CA MET A 252 -18.81 9.18 -3.27
C MET A 252 -18.14 10.44 -3.81
N SER A 253 -16.97 10.33 -4.44
CA SER A 253 -16.28 11.49 -5.00
C SER A 253 -16.41 11.55 -6.52
N VAL A 254 -16.94 12.67 -7.03
CA VAL A 254 -16.81 13.04 -8.44
C VAL A 254 -15.62 13.96 -8.62
N ILE A 255 -14.89 13.80 -9.71
CA ILE A 255 -13.92 14.80 -10.18
C ILE A 255 -14.41 15.31 -11.52
N TYR A 256 -14.45 16.63 -11.65
CA TYR A 256 -14.78 17.30 -12.90
C TYR A 256 -13.88 18.53 -13.09
N PHE A 257 -13.75 19.00 -14.33
CA PHE A 257 -13.03 20.23 -14.63
C PHE A 257 -13.99 21.40 -14.69
N ASP A 258 -13.82 22.37 -13.81
CA ASP A 258 -14.60 23.60 -13.81
C ASP A 258 -14.00 24.58 -14.84
N LYS A 259 -14.77 24.90 -15.89
CA LYS A 259 -14.29 25.76 -16.97
C LYS A 259 -14.08 27.21 -16.52
N ASN A 260 -14.87 27.68 -15.55
CA ASN A 260 -14.82 29.07 -15.08
C ASN A 260 -13.62 29.28 -14.17
N LEU A 261 -13.38 28.34 -13.26
CA LEU A 261 -12.26 28.35 -12.32
C LEU A 261 -10.96 27.81 -12.93
N LYS A 262 -11.04 27.12 -14.07
CA LYS A 262 -9.92 26.49 -14.78
C LYS A 262 -9.13 25.51 -13.91
N GLU A 263 -9.81 24.81 -13.02
CA GLU A 263 -9.25 23.81 -12.12
C GLU A 263 -10.16 22.57 -12.05
N SER A 264 -9.59 21.40 -11.74
CA SER A 264 -10.44 20.26 -11.40
C SER A 264 -10.90 20.36 -9.96
N LEU A 265 -12.19 20.12 -9.75
CA LEU A 265 -12.84 20.14 -8.45
C LEU A 265 -13.30 18.73 -8.06
N ILE A 266 -13.46 18.55 -6.76
CA ILE A 266 -13.85 17.31 -6.10
C ILE A 266 -15.18 17.58 -5.43
N GLY A 267 -16.21 16.84 -5.83
CA GLY A 267 -17.49 16.82 -5.13
C GLY A 267 -17.56 15.65 -4.17
N THR A 268 -17.96 15.88 -2.93
CA THR A 268 -18.22 14.85 -1.92
C THR A 268 -19.52 15.14 -1.17
N ILE A 269 -20.06 14.14 -0.49
CA ILE A 269 -21.25 14.26 0.36
C ILE A 269 -20.79 13.95 1.78
N ASP A 270 -21.01 14.86 2.73
CA ASP A 270 -20.89 14.45 4.14
C ASP A 270 -22.14 13.67 4.52
N TYR A 271 -22.03 12.47 5.09
CA TYR A 271 -23.20 11.73 5.55
C TYR A 271 -23.55 12.03 7.03
N ARG A 272 -22.69 12.77 7.74
CA ARG A 272 -22.96 13.16 9.13
C ARG A 272 -23.87 14.39 9.13
N ASP A 273 -24.90 14.35 9.98
CA ASP A 273 -25.85 15.45 10.20
C ASP A 273 -26.64 15.90 8.95
N ARG A 274 -27.22 14.93 8.21
CA ARG A 274 -27.97 15.09 6.93
C ARG A 274 -27.15 15.57 5.73
N GLY A 275 -25.93 15.99 5.97
CA GLY A 275 -24.93 16.22 4.95
C GLY A 275 -25.04 17.55 4.24
N ASP A 276 -23.89 17.97 3.71
CA ASP A 276 -23.81 18.96 2.64
C ASP A 276 -23.10 18.29 1.48
N ILE A 277 -23.50 18.63 0.25
CA ILE A 277 -22.61 18.39 -0.89
C ILE A 277 -21.57 19.50 -0.87
N LYS A 278 -20.30 19.11 -0.81
CA LYS A 278 -19.18 20.05 -0.86
C LYS A 278 -18.37 19.83 -2.11
N ILE A 279 -18.17 20.92 -2.84
CA ILE A 279 -17.29 20.97 -4.00
C ILE A 279 -16.06 21.79 -3.61
N PHE A 280 -14.88 21.19 -3.71
CA PHE A 280 -13.62 21.79 -3.27
C PHE A 280 -12.47 21.44 -4.20
N ASN A 281 -11.39 22.22 -4.18
CA ASN A 281 -10.20 21.91 -4.98
C ASN A 281 -9.22 20.99 -4.22
N LYS A 282 -8.14 20.54 -4.89
CA LYS A 282 -7.14 19.66 -4.27
C LYS A 282 -6.48 20.22 -2.99
N GLY A 283 -6.55 21.54 -2.80
CA GLY A 283 -6.03 22.24 -1.61
C GLY A 283 -7.04 22.38 -0.48
N GLY A 284 -8.23 21.77 -0.59
CA GLY A 284 -9.27 21.80 0.43
C GLY A 284 -10.08 23.09 0.49
N VAL A 285 -9.92 24.00 -0.47
CA VAL A 285 -10.73 25.23 -0.54
C VAL A 285 -12.11 24.88 -1.09
N VAL A 286 -13.16 25.06 -0.27
CA VAL A 286 -14.55 24.90 -0.69
C VAL A 286 -14.94 26.01 -1.67
N LYS A 287 -15.45 25.61 -2.83
CA LYS A 287 -15.91 26.49 -3.91
C LYS A 287 -17.43 26.56 -3.97
N HIS A 288 -18.09 25.42 -3.80
CA HIS A 288 -19.53 25.32 -3.75
C HIS A 288 -19.96 24.47 -2.56
N LYS A 289 -21.08 24.87 -1.97
CA LYS A 289 -21.73 24.17 -0.87
C LYS A 289 -23.21 24.08 -1.21
N MET A 290 -23.76 22.88 -1.21
CA MET A 290 -25.18 22.65 -1.45
C MET A 290 -25.80 22.20 -0.15
N ASP A 291 -26.69 23.05 0.36
CA ASP A 291 -27.40 22.81 1.60
C ASP A 291 -28.53 21.81 1.37
N LEU A 292 -28.44 20.66 2.02
CA LEU A 292 -29.43 19.61 1.93
C LEU A 292 -30.64 19.85 2.85
N SER A 293 -30.73 21.00 3.54
CA SER A 293 -31.88 21.39 4.36
C SER A 293 -33.20 21.47 3.58
N SER A 294 -33.12 21.65 2.26
CA SER A 294 -34.26 21.62 1.35
C SER A 294 -34.79 20.21 1.07
N ILE A 295 -34.04 19.17 1.44
CA ILE A 295 -34.49 17.78 1.37
C ILE A 295 -35.36 17.47 2.60
N PRO A 296 -36.51 16.78 2.42
CA PRO A 296 -37.36 16.43 3.54
C PRO A 296 -36.61 15.63 4.63
N PRO A 297 -36.91 15.87 5.91
CA PRO A 297 -36.14 15.36 7.04
C PRO A 297 -36.11 13.84 7.17
N ASN A 298 -37.04 13.13 6.53
CA ASN A 298 -37.11 11.67 6.49
C ASN A 298 -36.24 11.05 5.40
N PHE A 299 -35.51 11.85 4.62
CA PHE A 299 -34.56 11.36 3.63
C PHE A 299 -33.14 11.49 4.16
N SER A 300 -32.42 10.36 4.19
CA SER A 300 -31.04 10.29 4.62
C SER A 300 -30.11 9.98 3.44
N PRO A 301 -28.90 10.59 3.37
CA PRO A 301 -27.89 10.15 2.42
C PRO A 301 -27.47 8.73 2.80
N LEU A 302 -27.40 7.82 1.82
CA LEU A 302 -26.88 6.48 2.04
C LEU A 302 -25.36 6.56 2.19
N VAL A 303 -24.79 5.68 3.01
CA VAL A 303 -23.32 5.55 3.20
C VAL A 303 -22.57 5.31 1.88
N LEU A 304 -23.30 4.92 0.83
CA LEU A 304 -22.78 4.64 -0.51
C LEU A 304 -23.27 5.64 -1.57
N SER A 305 -23.89 6.76 -1.17
CA SER A 305 -24.44 7.76 -2.09
C SER A 305 -23.37 8.28 -3.06
N HIS A 306 -23.56 8.02 -4.35
CA HIS A 306 -22.72 8.54 -5.41
C HIS A 306 -23.17 9.96 -5.78
N ILE A 307 -22.21 10.83 -6.09
CA ILE A 307 -22.45 12.13 -6.72
C ILE A 307 -22.02 12.08 -8.17
N THR A 308 -22.88 12.54 -9.08
CA THR A 308 -22.56 12.67 -10.50
C THR A 308 -22.65 14.14 -10.89
N ALA A 309 -21.65 14.64 -11.61
CA ALA A 309 -21.65 15.99 -12.18
C ALA A 309 -21.91 15.90 -13.68
N LEU A 310 -22.92 16.60 -14.18
CA LEU A 310 -23.30 16.60 -15.60
C LEU A 310 -24.02 17.89 -15.96
N ASP A 311 -23.72 18.43 -17.13
CA ASP A 311 -24.42 19.55 -17.78
C ASP A 311 -25.57 18.97 -18.60
N THR A 312 -26.75 18.90 -17.99
CA THR A 312 -27.95 18.27 -18.53
C THR A 312 -28.78 19.21 -19.39
N ASP A 313 -28.77 20.52 -19.11
CA ASP A 313 -29.51 21.51 -19.89
C ASP A 313 -28.65 22.21 -20.97
N GLN A 314 -27.37 21.85 -21.05
CA GLN A 314 -26.39 22.34 -22.03
C GLN A 314 -26.11 23.84 -21.91
N ASP A 315 -26.29 24.43 -20.72
CA ASP A 315 -25.98 25.84 -20.46
C ASP A 315 -24.47 26.09 -20.21
N GLY A 316 -23.68 25.00 -20.14
CA GLY A 316 -22.24 25.02 -19.93
C GLY A 316 -21.81 25.00 -18.46
N ARG A 317 -22.76 24.98 -17.53
CA ARG A 317 -22.58 24.78 -16.08
C ARG A 317 -22.90 23.34 -15.74
N LEU A 318 -22.40 22.89 -14.59
CA LEU A 318 -22.63 21.52 -14.15
C LEU A 318 -23.72 21.47 -13.10
N GLU A 319 -24.62 20.50 -13.25
CA GLU A 319 -25.53 20.09 -12.21
C GLU A 319 -24.97 18.87 -11.49
N PHE A 320 -25.36 18.74 -10.22
CA PHE A 320 -24.92 17.69 -9.32
C PHE A 320 -26.10 16.84 -8.92
N TYR A 321 -25.97 15.55 -9.18
CA TYR A 321 -27.00 14.56 -8.92
C TYR A 321 -26.54 13.64 -7.82
N THR A 322 -27.41 13.42 -6.86
CA THR A 322 -27.22 12.36 -5.87
C THR A 322 -28.57 11.81 -5.44
N TYR A 323 -28.55 10.78 -4.60
CA TYR A 323 -29.75 10.09 -4.18
C TYR A 323 -29.78 9.88 -2.67
N PHE A 324 -31.00 9.84 -2.15
CA PHE A 324 -31.33 9.71 -0.74
C PHE A 324 -32.34 8.59 -0.58
N ILE A 325 -32.29 7.92 0.57
CA ILE A 325 -33.31 6.95 0.95
C ILE A 325 -34.32 7.61 1.89
N ASP A 326 -35.60 7.39 1.64
CA ASP A 326 -36.64 7.69 2.61
C ASP A 326 -36.57 6.65 3.73
N ASP A 327 -36.21 7.05 4.95
CA ASP A 327 -36.04 6.16 6.09
C ASP A 327 -37.34 5.48 6.51
N SER A 328 -38.50 6.04 6.13
CA SER A 328 -39.81 5.49 6.49
C SER A 328 -40.35 4.47 5.48
N THR A 329 -40.02 4.63 4.20
CA THR A 329 -40.55 3.79 3.11
C THR A 329 -39.48 2.95 2.42
N GLY A 330 -38.21 3.26 2.66
CA GLY A 330 -37.07 2.69 1.96
C GLY A 330 -36.98 3.08 0.48
N GLN A 331 -37.80 4.03 0.00
CA GLN A 331 -37.77 4.51 -1.38
C GLN A 331 -36.50 5.32 -1.65
N ILE A 332 -35.89 5.16 -2.82
CA ILE A 332 -34.78 6.03 -3.23
C ILE A 332 -35.35 7.22 -3.99
N ARG A 333 -34.87 8.43 -3.69
CA ARG A 333 -35.14 9.61 -4.49
C ARG A 333 -33.85 10.26 -4.97
N ILE A 334 -33.81 10.57 -6.26
CA ILE A 334 -32.71 11.29 -6.89
C ILE A 334 -33.05 12.78 -6.86
N TYR A 335 -32.08 13.60 -6.43
CA TYR A 335 -32.15 15.05 -6.41
C TYR A 335 -31.02 15.63 -7.26
N GLY A 336 -31.34 16.68 -8.01
CA GLY A 336 -30.38 17.47 -8.77
C GLY A 336 -30.19 18.86 -8.16
N PHE A 337 -28.97 19.39 -8.19
CA PHE A 337 -28.59 20.70 -7.68
C PHE A 337 -27.79 21.46 -8.73
N ASP A 338 -28.00 22.77 -8.86
CA ASP A 338 -27.09 23.62 -9.64
C ASP A 338 -25.81 23.96 -8.83
N GLU A 339 -24.83 24.59 -9.47
CA GLU A 339 -23.56 25.01 -8.83
C GLU A 339 -23.77 25.97 -7.64
N SER A 340 -24.93 26.63 -7.54
CA SER A 340 -25.27 27.49 -6.40
C SER A 340 -25.86 26.73 -5.21
N GLY A 341 -26.10 25.42 -5.39
CA GLY A 341 -26.75 24.56 -4.41
C GLY A 341 -28.26 24.66 -4.40
N ARG A 342 -28.88 25.31 -5.40
CA ARG A 342 -30.33 25.36 -5.53
C ARG A 342 -30.83 24.05 -6.13
N LEU A 343 -31.87 23.50 -5.52
CA LEU A 343 -32.52 22.28 -5.97
C LEU A 343 -33.20 22.48 -7.33
N LEU A 344 -32.99 21.52 -8.23
CA LEU A 344 -33.60 21.49 -9.56
C LEU A 344 -34.99 20.86 -9.49
N ASP A 345 -36.02 21.61 -9.88
CA ASP A 345 -37.41 21.16 -9.77
C ASP A 345 -37.72 19.92 -10.64
N LYS A 346 -37.02 19.77 -11.77
CA LYS A 346 -37.22 18.66 -12.72
C LYS A 346 -36.64 17.32 -12.25
N PHE A 347 -35.78 17.30 -11.23
CA PHE A 347 -35.07 16.10 -10.80
C PHE A 347 -35.53 15.63 -9.41
N LYS A 348 -36.78 15.15 -9.33
CA LYS A 348 -37.35 14.48 -8.14
C LYS A 348 -37.85 13.09 -8.53
N ILE A 349 -36.95 12.23 -8.99
CA ILE A 349 -37.29 10.89 -9.47
C ILE A 349 -37.34 9.95 -8.27
N SER A 350 -38.51 9.36 -8.01
CA SER A 350 -38.70 8.38 -6.94
C SER A 350 -38.63 6.97 -7.54
N ILE A 351 -37.72 6.17 -7.01
CA ILE A 351 -37.51 4.76 -7.35
C ILE A 351 -38.20 3.95 -6.25
N GLU A 352 -39.30 3.31 -6.62
CA GLU A 352 -40.02 2.44 -5.69
C GLU A 352 -39.30 1.10 -5.51
N ARG A 353 -39.30 0.58 -4.28
CA ARG A 353 -38.91 -0.80 -4.01
C ARG A 353 -39.82 -1.77 -4.76
N LYS A 354 -39.25 -2.65 -5.59
CA LYS A 354 -40.02 -3.73 -6.22
C LYS A 354 -40.55 -4.72 -5.20
N ASN A 355 -39.79 -5.00 -4.14
CA ASN A 355 -40.21 -5.89 -3.07
C ASN A 355 -40.28 -5.15 -1.72
N LYS A 356 -41.50 -4.80 -1.30
CA LYS A 356 -41.75 -4.14 -0.01
C LYS A 356 -41.50 -5.05 1.20
N ASN A 357 -41.37 -6.37 0.99
CA ASN A 357 -41.14 -7.36 2.05
C ASN A 357 -39.64 -7.68 2.26
N PHE A 358 -38.73 -7.00 1.58
CA PHE A 358 -37.30 -7.15 1.82
C PHE A 358 -36.88 -6.29 3.01
N ASP A 359 -36.33 -6.93 4.05
CA ASP A 359 -35.75 -6.28 5.23
C ASP A 359 -34.40 -5.58 4.94
N GLY A 360 -33.87 -5.64 3.71
CA GLY A 360 -32.62 -4.98 3.34
C GLY A 360 -32.79 -3.66 2.60
N PHE A 361 -31.68 -3.12 2.11
CA PHE A 361 -31.60 -1.79 1.49
C PHE A 361 -31.59 -1.88 -0.04
N LEU A 362 -32.22 -0.91 -0.69
CA LEU A 362 -31.95 -0.58 -2.09
C LEU A 362 -30.54 0.01 -2.17
N LEU A 363 -29.70 -0.56 -3.02
CA LEU A 363 -28.37 -0.06 -3.34
C LEU A 363 -28.38 0.52 -4.74
N LEU A 364 -28.32 1.85 -4.85
CA LEU A 364 -27.99 2.47 -6.13
C LEU A 364 -26.47 2.48 -6.28
N LYS A 365 -25.92 1.79 -7.29
CA LYS A 365 -24.46 1.77 -7.48
C LYS A 365 -23.98 2.91 -8.36
N GLN A 366 -24.79 3.27 -9.37
CA GLN A 366 -24.41 4.25 -10.37
C GLN A 366 -25.65 4.88 -10.99
N MET A 367 -25.55 6.18 -11.31
CA MET A 367 -26.49 6.88 -12.16
C MET A 367 -25.89 6.99 -13.56
N ILE A 368 -26.59 6.46 -14.56
CA ILE A 368 -26.20 6.60 -15.97
C ILE A 368 -27.13 7.63 -16.61
N PHE A 369 -26.56 8.62 -17.28
CA PHE A 369 -27.33 9.57 -18.09
C PHE A 369 -27.17 9.19 -19.57
N LEU A 370 -28.28 8.87 -20.22
CA LEU A 370 -28.34 8.48 -21.62
C LEU A 370 -28.83 9.66 -22.45
N LYS A 371 -27.95 10.19 -23.30
CA LYS A 371 -28.29 11.30 -24.19
C LYS A 371 -29.25 10.83 -25.29
N GLN A 372 -30.39 11.51 -25.45
CA GLN A 372 -31.34 11.30 -26.53
C GLN A 372 -31.68 12.65 -27.18
N GLY A 373 -31.03 12.95 -28.31
CA GLY A 373 -31.14 14.27 -28.93
C GLY A 373 -30.48 15.35 -28.06
N ASN A 374 -31.27 16.35 -27.65
CA ASN A 374 -30.81 17.41 -26.74
C ASN A 374 -31.09 17.11 -25.27
N ASP A 375 -31.86 16.06 -24.98
CA ASP A 375 -32.30 15.71 -23.64
C ASP A 375 -31.45 14.55 -23.08
N TYR A 376 -31.52 14.37 -21.77
CA TYR A 376 -30.85 13.27 -21.06
C TYR A 376 -31.88 12.45 -20.29
N ASN A 377 -31.93 11.14 -20.56
CA ASN A 377 -32.66 10.18 -19.73
C ASN A 377 -31.77 9.68 -18.58
N LEU A 378 -32.36 9.32 -17.45
CA LEU A 378 -31.63 8.76 -16.31
C LEU A 378 -31.92 7.27 -16.15
N ALA A 379 -30.87 6.47 -16.17
CA ALA A 379 -30.86 5.04 -15.94
C ALA A 379 -30.12 4.72 -14.63
N PRO A 380 -30.80 4.75 -13.47
CA PRO A 380 -30.23 4.29 -12.21
C PRO A 380 -29.98 2.77 -12.22
N ILE A 381 -28.77 2.34 -11.84
CA ILE A 381 -28.48 0.92 -11.59
C ILE A 381 -28.77 0.59 -10.14
N VAL A 382 -29.83 -0.18 -9.91
CA VAL A 382 -30.38 -0.47 -8.58
C VAL A 382 -30.21 -1.96 -8.24
N GLY A 383 -29.78 -2.25 -7.03
CA GLY A 383 -29.79 -3.60 -6.46
C GLY A 383 -30.71 -3.66 -5.25
N ASP A 384 -31.50 -4.72 -5.14
CA ASP A 384 -32.24 -5.06 -3.93
C ASP A 384 -31.45 -6.13 -3.15
N PHE A 385 -31.14 -5.83 -1.89
CA PHE A 385 -30.47 -6.77 -0.99
C PHE A 385 -31.44 -7.30 0.07
N ASN A 386 -31.45 -8.62 0.32
CA ASN A 386 -32.20 -9.22 1.43
C ASN A 386 -31.24 -9.79 2.47
N TYR A 387 -31.18 -9.18 3.65
CA TYR A 387 -30.38 -9.70 4.76
C TYR A 387 -30.87 -11.07 5.27
N ALA A 388 -32.18 -11.34 5.22
CA ALA A 388 -32.74 -12.55 5.80
C ALA A 388 -32.40 -13.81 5.00
N THR A 389 -32.14 -13.65 3.70
CA THR A 389 -31.89 -14.78 2.79
C THR A 389 -30.50 -14.76 2.18
N ASP A 390 -29.68 -13.73 2.43
CA ASP A 390 -28.38 -13.50 1.78
C ASP A 390 -28.44 -13.55 0.24
N THR A 391 -29.63 -13.29 -0.33
CA THR A 391 -29.83 -13.31 -1.78
C THR A 391 -29.71 -11.90 -2.36
N TRP A 392 -29.02 -11.79 -3.50
CA TRP A 392 -28.86 -10.56 -4.26
C TRP A 392 -29.77 -10.56 -5.49
N GLY A 393 -30.57 -9.49 -5.65
CA GLY A 393 -31.26 -9.18 -6.90
C GLY A 393 -30.70 -7.90 -7.49
N ILE A 394 -30.05 -7.97 -8.65
CA ILE A 394 -29.66 -6.76 -9.40
C ILE A 394 -30.70 -6.52 -10.48
N HIS A 395 -31.31 -5.34 -10.49
CA HIS A 395 -32.30 -4.96 -11.48
C HIS A 395 -31.93 -3.62 -12.08
N LEU A 396 -31.78 -3.58 -13.40
CA LEU A 396 -31.62 -2.32 -14.11
C LEU A 396 -33.02 -1.77 -14.42
N ASP A 397 -33.37 -0.64 -13.79
CA ASP A 397 -34.61 0.07 -14.09
C ASP A 397 -34.28 1.33 -14.90
N LEU A 398 -34.84 1.40 -16.11
CA LEU A 398 -34.68 2.54 -17.01
C LEU A 398 -35.85 3.50 -16.83
N TYR A 399 -35.56 4.73 -16.42
CA TYR A 399 -36.55 5.80 -16.32
C TYR A 399 -36.42 6.70 -17.55
N LEU A 400 -37.41 6.64 -18.44
CA LEU A 400 -37.50 7.43 -19.66
C LEU A 400 -38.33 8.70 -19.38
N ASP A 401 -37.96 9.80 -20.04
CA ASP A 401 -38.52 11.17 -19.94
C ASP A 401 -38.15 11.96 -18.67
N ILE A 402 -37.17 12.88 -18.80
CA ILE A 402 -36.82 13.93 -17.82
C ILE A 402 -36.69 15.27 -18.52
#